data_AF-A0A7Y1UXR9-F1
#
_entry.id   AF-A0A7Y1UXR9-F1
#
_cell.length_a   1.000
_cell.length_b   1.000
_cell.length_c   1.000
_cell.angle_alpha   90.00
_cell.angle_beta   90.00
_cell.angle_gamma   90.00
#
_symmetry.space_group_name_H-M   'P 1'
#
loop_
_entity.id
_entity.type
_entity.pdbx_description
1 polymer ?
#
loop_
_entity_poly.entity_id
_entity_poly.type
_entity_poly.pdbx_seq_one_letter_code
_entity_poly.pdbx_strand_id
1 'polypeptide(L)'
;MTDRIDGSDASSSEDLIRQAREAYVPAEDAPAPPARESSPATAAAPSASTAEPASEPAAITRPSDYVRAEYQTPDGVPASAPPSSAVTYEAQRPSFIQRFGGLLVGLAVVGGFIAFATFDRTTSVDDLAVGDCLRMPNSDEISSVESAPCAEDHELEVFATVVLSESSIAAYPGEDAVANAIFDLCLPRFQPYVGASYDTSAWYINTIFPTRESWEEADDREGTCVVYQPGINDEPVTLSGTARASNI
;
A
#
# COMPACT_ATOMS: atom_id res chain seq x y z
N MET A 1 -12.76 42.70 52.41
CA MET A 1 -11.85 41.57 52.14
C MET A 1 -11.91 41.28 50.67
N THR A 2 -11.04 41.94 49.91
CA THR A 2 -10.84 41.72 48.47
C THR A 2 -9.59 40.86 48.36
N ASP A 3 -9.77 39.57 48.08
CA ASP A 3 -8.65 38.67 47.83
C ASP A 3 -8.28 38.68 46.35
N ARG A 4 -6.97 38.79 46.14
CA ARG A 4 -6.26 38.99 44.89
C ARG A 4 -5.90 37.59 44.36
N ILE A 5 -6.44 37.21 43.21
CA ILE A 5 -5.96 36.03 42.49
C ILE A 5 -4.71 36.45 41.73
N ASP A 6 -3.56 35.96 42.20
CA ASP A 6 -2.25 36.13 41.59
C ASP A 6 -2.10 35.16 40.39
N GLY A 7 -1.46 35.63 39.32
CA GLY A 7 -1.31 34.92 38.06
C GLY A 7 -0.14 33.94 38.09
N SER A 8 -0.41 32.67 37.78
CA SER A 8 0.55 31.57 37.88
C SER A 8 0.46 30.60 36.70
N ASP A 9 0.36 31.09 35.45
CA ASP A 9 0.24 30.20 34.28
C ASP A 9 1.36 30.36 33.23
N ALA A 10 2.31 31.28 33.41
CA ALA A 10 3.40 31.49 32.44
C ALA A 10 4.72 30.74 32.77
N SER A 11 4.92 30.27 34.02
CA SER A 11 6.15 29.56 34.43
C SER A 11 6.19 28.10 33.98
N SER A 12 5.02 27.46 33.89
CA SER A 12 4.91 26.00 33.70
C SER A 12 5.48 25.53 32.36
N SER A 13 5.25 26.27 31.28
CA SER A 13 5.71 25.88 29.94
C SER A 13 7.23 26.05 29.76
N GLU A 14 7.82 27.11 30.31
CA GLU A 14 9.28 27.32 30.23
C GLU A 14 10.05 26.35 31.14
N ASP A 15 9.48 25.96 32.29
CA ASP A 15 10.02 24.91 33.15
C ASP A 15 9.98 23.53 32.45
N LEU A 16 8.89 23.20 31.75
CA LEU A 16 8.76 21.96 30.99
C LEU A 16 9.76 21.89 29.81
N ILE A 17 9.96 23.00 29.08
CA ILE A 17 10.93 23.05 27.97
C ILE A 17 12.36 22.89 28.49
N ARG A 18 12.68 23.47 29.66
CA ARG A 18 13.99 23.31 30.29
C ARG A 18 14.23 21.87 30.74
N GLN A 19 13.23 21.24 31.37
CA GLN A 19 13.32 19.86 31.82
C GLN A 19 13.47 18.89 30.65
N ALA A 20 12.79 19.13 29.53
CA ALA A 20 12.94 18.35 28.30
C ALA A 20 14.34 18.49 27.67
N ARG A 21 14.93 19.69 27.70
CA ARG A 21 16.30 19.94 27.22
C ARG A 21 17.37 19.28 28.08
N GLU A 22 17.18 19.26 29.40
CA GLU A 22 18.11 18.59 30.32
C GLU A 22 18.04 17.06 30.21
N ALA A 23 16.89 16.51 29.81
CA ALA A 23 16.71 15.07 29.62
C ALA A 23 17.15 14.56 28.22
N TYR A 24 17.33 15.45 27.24
CA TYR A 24 17.74 15.06 25.89
C TYR A 24 19.23 14.76 25.83
N VAL A 25 19.58 13.50 25.55
CA VAL A 25 20.94 13.07 25.24
C VAL A 25 21.09 13.02 23.71
N PRO A 26 22.00 13.82 23.11
CA PRO A 26 22.28 13.77 21.68
C PRO A 26 22.71 12.36 21.24
N ALA A 27 22.32 11.97 20.01
CA ALA A 27 22.59 10.63 19.48
C ALA A 27 24.10 10.28 19.40
N GLU A 28 24.98 11.29 19.36
CA GLU A 28 26.43 11.12 19.39
C GLU A 28 26.98 10.70 20.76
N ASP A 29 26.25 10.98 21.83
CA ASP A 29 26.61 10.63 23.22
C ASP A 29 25.84 9.41 23.75
N ALA A 30 24.95 8.82 22.93
CA ALA A 30 24.22 7.61 23.29
C ALA A 30 25.18 6.41 23.41
N PRO A 31 25.06 5.58 24.47
CA PRO A 31 25.90 4.40 24.61
C PRO A 31 25.69 3.47 23.42
N ALA A 32 26.79 2.98 22.83
CA ALA A 32 26.74 2.04 21.72
C ALA A 32 25.87 0.82 22.12
N PRO A 33 24.98 0.35 21.23
CA PRO A 33 24.16 -0.82 21.51
C PRO A 33 25.07 -2.02 21.83
N PRO A 34 24.64 -2.92 22.73
CA PRO A 34 25.44 -4.10 23.06
C PRO A 34 25.71 -4.91 21.79
N ALA A 35 26.96 -5.32 21.62
CA ALA A 35 27.35 -6.17 20.50
C ALA A 35 26.50 -7.45 20.53
N ARG A 36 25.82 -7.76 19.42
CA ARG A 36 25.10 -9.03 19.26
C ARG A 36 26.11 -10.17 19.46
N GLU A 37 25.98 -10.91 20.56
CA GLU A 37 26.70 -12.17 20.75
C GLU A 37 26.26 -13.12 19.64
N SER A 38 27.23 -13.57 18.85
CA SER A 38 27.03 -14.57 17.81
C SER A 38 26.83 -15.91 18.50
N SER A 39 25.62 -16.47 18.39
CA SER A 39 25.34 -17.83 18.87
C SER A 39 26.34 -18.83 18.26
N PRO A 40 26.94 -19.72 19.07
CA PRO A 40 27.88 -20.70 18.57
C PRO A 40 27.14 -21.75 17.72
N ALA A 41 27.65 -21.97 16.51
CA ALA A 41 27.27 -23.09 15.67
C ALA A 41 27.71 -24.41 16.33
N THR A 42 26.77 -25.24 16.75
CA THR A 42 27.05 -26.59 17.25
C THR A 42 27.44 -27.52 16.09
N ALA A 43 28.58 -28.17 16.23
CA ALA A 43 29.18 -29.09 15.26
C ALA A 43 28.59 -30.52 15.29
N ALA A 44 28.50 -31.13 14.09
CA ALA A 44 28.83 -32.53 13.66
C ALA A 44 28.46 -33.75 14.58
N ALA A 45 28.04 -34.95 14.16
CA ALA A 45 28.05 -35.81 12.93
C ALA A 45 27.38 -37.19 13.33
N PRO A 46 27.26 -38.30 12.52
CA PRO A 46 27.98 -38.64 11.28
C PRO A 46 27.25 -39.36 10.10
N SER A 47 27.92 -39.21 8.94
CA SER A 47 28.13 -40.05 7.74
C SER A 47 27.26 -41.28 7.41
N ALA A 48 26.74 -41.32 6.17
CA ALA A 48 27.32 -42.09 5.04
C ALA A 48 26.50 -41.93 3.74
N SER A 49 27.18 -41.68 2.61
CA SER A 49 27.09 -42.46 1.36
C SER A 49 27.34 -41.63 0.09
N THR A 50 28.52 -41.89 -0.49
CA THR A 50 28.93 -41.81 -1.91
C THR A 50 28.92 -40.47 -2.65
N ALA A 51 30.14 -40.03 -2.99
CA ALA A 51 30.48 -38.87 -3.79
C ALA A 51 30.41 -39.15 -5.30
N GLU A 52 29.90 -38.18 -6.06
CA GLU A 52 30.11 -38.02 -7.51
C GLU A 52 31.05 -36.82 -7.75
N PRO A 53 31.89 -36.80 -8.81
CA PRO A 53 32.99 -35.85 -8.93
C PRO A 53 32.56 -34.48 -9.45
N ALA A 54 33.22 -33.46 -8.92
CA ALA A 54 33.03 -32.05 -9.23
C ALA A 54 33.52 -31.68 -10.64
N SER A 55 32.69 -30.93 -11.38
CA SER A 55 33.09 -30.10 -12.51
C SER A 55 33.26 -28.65 -12.06
N GLU A 56 34.35 -28.02 -12.53
CA GLU A 56 34.84 -26.67 -12.19
C GLU A 56 33.81 -25.52 -12.21
N PRO A 57 34.04 -24.43 -11.45
CA PRO A 57 33.16 -23.27 -11.42
C PRO A 57 33.38 -22.37 -12.65
N ALA A 58 32.32 -22.16 -13.43
CA ALA A 58 32.30 -21.11 -14.45
C ALA A 58 32.25 -19.73 -13.77
N ALA A 59 33.09 -18.82 -14.26
CA ALA A 59 33.26 -17.46 -13.79
C ALA A 59 31.94 -16.67 -13.81
N ILE A 60 31.73 -15.87 -12.77
CA ILE A 60 30.64 -14.90 -12.66
C ILE A 60 31.00 -13.70 -13.56
N THR A 61 30.53 -13.70 -14.80
CA THR A 61 30.51 -12.51 -15.67
C THR A 61 29.36 -11.57 -15.28
N ARG A 62 29.67 -10.27 -15.22
CA ARG A 62 28.78 -9.15 -14.85
C ARG A 62 27.51 -9.08 -15.72
N PRO A 63 26.35 -8.63 -15.18
CA PRO A 63 25.15 -8.45 -15.98
C PRO A 63 25.17 -7.07 -16.66
N SER A 64 25.79 -6.96 -17.83
CA SER A 64 25.57 -5.83 -18.76
C SER A 64 24.97 -6.23 -20.11
N ASP A 65 24.63 -7.50 -20.30
CA ASP A 65 24.12 -8.02 -21.57
C ASP A 65 22.69 -8.56 -21.42
N TYR A 66 21.73 -7.68 -21.08
CA TYR A 66 20.33 -7.96 -21.36
C TYR A 66 20.06 -7.65 -22.83
N VAL A 67 20.48 -8.57 -23.70
CA VAL A 67 20.01 -8.61 -25.09
C VAL A 67 18.54 -9.02 -25.06
N ARG A 68 17.70 -8.17 -25.66
CA ARG A 68 16.28 -8.40 -25.92
C ARG A 68 16.07 -9.82 -26.48
N ALA A 69 15.44 -10.69 -25.70
CA ALA A 69 14.89 -11.93 -26.23
C ALA A 69 13.77 -11.56 -27.21
N GLU A 70 13.99 -11.75 -28.50
CA GLU A 70 12.91 -11.79 -29.46
C GLU A 70 12.07 -13.04 -29.16
N TYR A 71 10.77 -12.85 -28.95
CA TYR A 71 9.82 -13.95 -28.81
C TYR A 71 9.76 -14.73 -30.13
N GLN A 72 10.36 -15.92 -30.17
CA GLN A 72 10.05 -16.91 -31.19
C GLN A 72 8.70 -17.55 -30.82
N THR A 73 7.66 -17.25 -31.60
CA THR A 73 6.37 -17.95 -31.56
C THR A 73 6.58 -19.43 -31.94
N PRO A 74 6.01 -20.41 -31.22
CA PRO A 74 6.07 -21.80 -31.62
C PRO A 74 5.35 -22.02 -32.96
N ASP A 75 6.04 -22.62 -33.92
CA ASP A 75 5.43 -23.11 -35.16
C ASP A 75 4.39 -24.18 -34.83
N GLY A 76 3.13 -23.94 -35.21
CA GLY A 76 2.10 -24.99 -35.21
C GLY A 76 0.79 -24.67 -34.47
N VAL A 77 0.57 -23.47 -33.96
CA VAL A 77 -0.78 -23.06 -33.56
C VAL A 77 -1.54 -22.64 -34.83
N PRO A 78 -2.56 -23.39 -35.30
CA PRO A 78 -3.42 -22.87 -36.34
C PRO A 78 -4.09 -21.61 -35.79
N ALA A 79 -3.89 -20.49 -36.48
CA ALA A 79 -4.66 -19.28 -36.24
C ALA A 79 -6.14 -19.62 -36.45
N SER A 80 -6.87 -19.88 -35.36
CA SER A 80 -8.32 -19.83 -35.38
C SER A 80 -8.69 -18.41 -35.76
N ALA A 81 -9.04 -18.23 -37.03
CA ALA A 81 -9.57 -16.97 -37.53
C ALA A 81 -10.73 -16.54 -36.63
N PRO A 82 -10.79 -15.26 -36.21
CA PRO A 82 -12.00 -14.76 -35.57
C PRO A 82 -13.17 -14.94 -36.55
N PRO A 83 -14.38 -15.28 -36.09
CA PRO A 83 -15.55 -15.27 -36.97
C PRO A 83 -15.71 -13.86 -37.56
N SER A 84 -15.67 -13.77 -38.89
CA SER A 84 -16.13 -12.60 -39.65
C SER A 84 -17.64 -12.47 -39.51
N SER A 85 -18.09 -12.04 -38.34
CA SER A 85 -19.28 -11.21 -38.22
C SER A 85 -18.77 -9.79 -38.02
N ALA A 86 -18.70 -9.07 -39.13
CA ALA A 86 -18.72 -7.62 -39.10
C ALA A 86 -19.98 -7.22 -38.34
N VAL A 87 -19.82 -6.87 -37.06
CA VAL A 87 -20.85 -6.12 -36.35
C VAL A 87 -20.78 -4.73 -36.96
N THR A 88 -21.59 -4.50 -37.98
CA THR A 88 -21.94 -3.17 -38.43
C THR A 88 -22.58 -2.47 -37.24
N TYR A 89 -21.83 -1.61 -36.56
CA TYR A 89 -22.44 -0.64 -35.65
C TYR A 89 -23.17 0.35 -36.55
N GLU A 90 -24.42 0.02 -36.88
CA GLU A 90 -25.31 0.91 -37.58
C GLU A 90 -25.50 2.13 -36.67
N ALA A 91 -24.83 3.22 -37.02
CA ALA A 91 -25.03 4.50 -36.36
C ALA A 91 -26.50 4.87 -36.51
N GLN A 92 -27.28 4.59 -35.47
CA GLN A 92 -28.68 4.91 -35.38
C GLN A 92 -28.77 6.43 -35.30
N ARG A 93 -28.97 7.06 -36.46
CA ARG A 93 -29.22 8.49 -36.61
C ARG A 93 -30.72 8.69 -36.34
N PRO A 94 -31.17 9.21 -35.19
CA PRO A 94 -32.56 9.56 -35.06
C PRO A 94 -32.79 10.84 -35.86
N SER A 95 -33.35 10.68 -37.05
CA SER A 95 -33.98 11.75 -37.81
C SER A 95 -35.23 12.21 -37.07
N PHE A 96 -35.09 13.19 -36.18
CA PHE A 96 -36.22 13.85 -35.51
C PHE A 96 -36.22 15.34 -35.84
N ILE A 97 -36.39 15.65 -37.13
CA ILE A 97 -36.88 16.96 -37.57
C ILE A 97 -38.40 16.84 -37.66
N GLN A 98 -39.08 17.07 -36.54
CA GLN A 98 -40.50 17.42 -36.55
C GLN A 98 -40.74 18.62 -35.62
N ARG A 99 -40.68 19.77 -36.28
CA ARG A 99 -41.26 21.08 -35.92
C ARG A 99 -42.16 21.08 -34.67
N PHE A 100 -41.67 21.65 -33.58
CA PHE A 100 -42.48 22.49 -32.69
C PHE A 100 -41.89 23.89 -32.70
N GLY A 101 -42.61 24.80 -33.38
CA GLY A 101 -42.32 26.22 -33.44
C GLY A 101 -42.27 26.83 -32.04
N GLY A 102 -41.37 27.79 -31.86
CA GLY A 102 -41.02 28.33 -30.56
C GLY A 102 -42.10 29.18 -29.88
N LEU A 103 -41.91 29.32 -28.56
CA LEU A 103 -42.19 30.55 -27.82
C LEU A 103 -41.43 30.50 -26.47
N LEU A 104 -40.39 31.34 -26.39
CA LEU A 104 -39.78 32.00 -25.23
C LEU A 104 -40.26 31.64 -23.81
N VAL A 105 -39.34 31.14 -22.96
CA VAL A 105 -39.12 31.62 -21.58
C VAL A 105 -37.62 31.53 -21.28
N GLY A 106 -36.97 32.68 -21.08
CA GLY A 106 -35.59 32.76 -20.55
C GLY A 106 -35.56 32.60 -19.02
N LEU A 107 -34.34 32.41 -18.48
CA LEU A 107 -33.93 32.02 -17.10
C LEU A 107 -33.78 30.48 -16.97
N ALA A 108 -32.63 29.87 -16.69
CA ALA A 108 -31.43 30.35 -16.00
C ALA A 108 -30.15 29.68 -16.58
N VAL A 109 -29.17 30.51 -16.94
CA VAL A 109 -27.75 30.14 -16.79
C VAL A 109 -27.47 30.26 -15.29
N VAL A 110 -26.63 29.37 -14.74
CA VAL A 110 -26.28 29.20 -13.31
C VAL A 110 -27.24 28.29 -12.54
N GLY A 111 -26.93 26.99 -12.52
CA GLY A 111 -27.68 25.97 -11.79
C GLY A 111 -27.18 24.56 -12.05
N GLY A 112 -26.40 24.37 -13.11
CA GLY A 112 -25.51 23.22 -13.30
C GLY A 112 -24.20 23.38 -12.54
N PHE A 113 -24.28 23.73 -11.25
CA PHE A 113 -23.24 23.27 -10.33
C PHE A 113 -23.48 21.76 -10.23
N ILE A 114 -22.72 20.99 -11.00
CA ILE A 114 -22.55 19.57 -10.71
C ILE A 114 -22.22 19.53 -9.22
N ALA A 115 -23.14 19.00 -8.43
CA ALA A 115 -22.81 18.57 -7.09
C ALA A 115 -21.74 17.50 -7.30
N PHE A 116 -20.47 17.91 -7.28
CA PHE A 116 -19.36 17.07 -6.89
C PHE A 116 -19.69 16.66 -5.46
N ALA A 117 -20.59 15.69 -5.36
CA ALA A 117 -20.89 15.09 -4.10
C ALA A 117 -19.64 14.28 -3.78
N THR A 118 -18.79 14.87 -2.97
CA THR A 118 -17.73 14.21 -2.20
C THR A 118 -18.43 13.24 -1.27
N PHE A 119 -19.00 12.17 -1.84
CA PHE A 119 -19.53 11.08 -1.06
C PHE A 119 -18.32 10.25 -0.65
N ASP A 120 -17.80 10.60 0.52
CA ASP A 120 -16.91 9.74 1.28
C ASP A 120 -17.63 8.40 1.44
N ARG A 121 -17.09 7.37 0.80
CA ARG A 121 -17.65 6.03 0.86
C ARG A 121 -16.89 5.26 1.91
N THR A 122 -17.56 4.91 2.99
CA THR A 122 -17.01 3.94 3.93
C THR A 122 -17.07 2.54 3.29
N THR A 123 -15.93 1.86 3.21
CA THR A 123 -15.76 0.52 2.63
C THR A 123 -15.29 -0.43 3.73
N SER A 124 -15.84 -1.65 3.76
CA SER A 124 -15.35 -2.70 4.67
C SER A 124 -13.89 -3.00 4.37
N VAL A 125 -13.09 -3.34 5.39
CA VAL A 125 -11.70 -3.76 5.15
C VAL A 125 -11.61 -5.04 4.31
N ASP A 126 -12.61 -5.92 4.43
CA ASP A 126 -12.73 -7.17 3.66
C ASP A 126 -13.11 -6.94 2.18
N ASP A 127 -13.63 -5.76 1.85
CA ASP A 127 -14.09 -5.42 0.49
C ASP A 127 -13.05 -4.57 -0.27
N LEU A 128 -11.90 -4.30 0.33
CA LEU A 128 -10.84 -3.48 -0.27
C LEU A 128 -10.24 -4.16 -1.50
N ALA A 129 -10.18 -3.42 -2.60
CA ALA A 129 -9.64 -3.89 -3.87
C ALA A 129 -8.35 -3.15 -4.24
N VAL A 130 -7.49 -3.83 -5.02
CA VAL A 130 -6.28 -3.23 -5.57
C VAL A 130 -6.62 -2.02 -6.45
N GLY A 131 -6.04 -0.86 -6.10
CA GLY A 131 -6.31 0.44 -6.72
C GLY A 131 -7.29 1.31 -5.93
N ASP A 132 -7.84 0.83 -4.81
CA ASP A 132 -8.65 1.68 -3.94
C ASP A 132 -7.77 2.68 -3.20
N CYS A 133 -8.18 3.95 -3.25
CA CYS A 133 -7.54 5.06 -2.56
C CYS A 133 -8.32 5.36 -1.27
N LEU A 134 -7.60 5.48 -0.16
CA LEU A 134 -8.17 5.49 1.18
C LEU A 134 -7.65 6.70 1.96
N ARG A 135 -8.53 7.25 2.78
CA ARG A 135 -8.13 8.20 3.80
C ARG A 135 -7.60 7.46 5.01
N MET A 136 -6.56 8.02 5.61
CA MET A 136 -5.96 7.44 6.81
C MET A 136 -7.02 7.31 7.93
N PRO A 137 -7.19 6.10 8.51
CA PRO A 137 -8.08 5.94 9.65
C PRO A 137 -7.50 6.61 10.90
N ASN A 138 -8.38 6.98 11.83
CA ASN A 138 -7.99 7.59 13.12
C ASN A 138 -7.75 6.55 14.23
N SER A 139 -7.68 5.26 13.88
CA SER A 139 -7.61 4.13 14.80
C SER A 139 -6.74 3.04 14.16
N ASP A 140 -5.95 2.35 14.99
CA ASP A 140 -5.12 1.21 14.56
C ASP A 140 -5.97 -0.03 14.27
N GLU A 141 -7.12 -0.17 14.95
CA GLU A 141 -8.11 -1.21 14.69
C GLU A 141 -9.30 -0.63 13.94
N ILE A 142 -9.63 -1.24 12.80
CA ILE A 142 -10.68 -0.79 11.89
C ILE A 142 -11.48 -1.97 11.34
N SER A 143 -12.79 -1.79 11.22
CA SER A 143 -13.67 -2.68 10.44
C SER A 143 -14.04 -2.10 9.07
N SER A 144 -13.80 -0.81 8.89
CA SER A 144 -14.03 -0.10 7.65
C SER A 144 -13.13 1.12 7.57
N VAL A 145 -12.91 1.59 6.34
CA VAL A 145 -12.06 2.74 6.03
C VAL A 145 -12.79 3.64 5.04
N GLU A 146 -12.47 4.91 5.08
CA GLU A 146 -13.02 5.88 4.14
C GLU A 146 -12.29 5.80 2.81
N SER A 147 -12.99 5.37 1.76
CA SER A 147 -12.51 5.36 0.39
C SER A 147 -12.79 6.70 -0.30
N ALA A 148 -11.81 7.15 -1.08
CA ALA A 148 -11.87 8.35 -1.90
C ALA A 148 -11.58 8.01 -3.37
N PRO A 149 -12.13 8.77 -4.33
CA PRO A 149 -11.62 8.72 -5.69
C PRO A 149 -10.12 9.08 -5.69
N CYS A 150 -9.28 8.31 -6.37
CA CYS A 150 -7.83 8.60 -6.42
C CYS A 150 -7.49 9.97 -7.01
N ALA A 151 -8.39 10.58 -7.79
CA ALA A 151 -8.19 11.95 -8.29
C ALA A 151 -8.43 13.04 -7.21
N GLU A 152 -8.93 12.66 -6.05
CA GLU A 152 -9.14 13.50 -4.87
C GLU A 152 -8.09 13.20 -3.80
N ASP A 153 -8.08 14.02 -2.75
CA ASP A 153 -7.15 13.94 -1.64
C ASP A 153 -7.34 12.65 -0.81
N HIS A 154 -6.25 11.88 -0.66
CA HIS A 154 -6.15 10.65 0.14
C HIS A 154 -4.70 10.38 0.56
N GLU A 155 -4.48 9.48 1.51
CA GLU A 155 -3.15 9.18 2.06
C GLU A 155 -2.62 7.79 1.65
N LEU A 156 -3.53 6.83 1.39
CA LEU A 156 -3.17 5.44 1.19
C LEU A 156 -3.74 4.91 -0.14
N GLU A 157 -3.05 3.97 -0.77
CA GLU A 157 -3.58 3.22 -1.92
C GLU A 157 -3.31 1.73 -1.80
N VAL A 158 -4.33 0.90 -1.99
CA VAL A 158 -4.20 -0.56 -1.97
C VAL A 158 -3.46 -1.05 -3.21
N PHE A 159 -2.34 -1.75 -3.03
CA PHE A 159 -1.56 -2.30 -4.16
C PHE A 159 -1.60 -3.83 -4.25
N ALA A 160 -1.96 -4.50 -3.17
CA ALA A 160 -2.11 -5.95 -3.14
C ALA A 160 -3.01 -6.39 -1.99
N THR A 161 -3.67 -7.53 -2.18
CA THR A 161 -4.21 -8.36 -1.10
C THR A 161 -3.45 -9.69 -1.08
N VAL A 162 -3.19 -10.21 0.11
CA VAL A 162 -2.39 -11.42 0.34
C VAL A 162 -3.06 -12.28 1.39
N VAL A 163 -2.81 -13.59 1.36
CA VAL A 163 -3.33 -14.52 2.35
C VAL A 163 -2.15 -15.27 2.96
N LEU A 164 -2.10 -15.33 4.30
CA LEU A 164 -1.16 -16.17 5.01
C LEU A 164 -1.54 -17.62 4.76
N SER A 165 -0.71 -18.35 4.01
CA SER A 165 -0.97 -19.76 3.70
C SER A 165 -1.14 -20.55 5.00
N GLU A 166 -2.35 -21.08 5.22
CA GLU A 166 -2.90 -21.59 6.49
C GLU A 166 -2.11 -22.70 7.21
N SER A 167 -1.05 -23.23 6.61
CA SER A 167 -0.57 -24.58 6.92
C SER A 167 0.27 -24.75 8.19
N SER A 168 0.45 -23.76 9.07
CA SER A 168 1.28 -23.99 10.27
C SER A 168 1.00 -23.16 11.54
N ILE A 169 0.10 -22.17 11.51
CA ILE A 169 -0.15 -21.30 12.67
C ILE A 169 -1.65 -21.33 13.00
N ALA A 170 -2.06 -22.26 13.86
CA ALA A 170 -3.45 -22.37 14.30
C ALA A 170 -3.81 -21.29 15.36
N ALA A 171 -2.84 -20.91 16.20
CA ALA A 171 -3.04 -19.90 17.25
C ALA A 171 -2.47 -18.55 16.79
N TYR A 172 -3.17 -17.45 17.12
CA TYR A 172 -2.72 -16.11 16.76
C TYR A 172 -1.29 -15.84 17.28
N PRO A 173 -0.30 -15.59 16.40
CA PRO A 173 1.12 -15.56 16.78
C PRO A 173 1.54 -14.24 17.46
N GLY A 174 0.62 -13.27 17.55
CA GLY A 174 0.89 -11.91 17.99
C GLY A 174 0.92 -10.94 16.82
N GLU A 175 0.57 -9.69 17.10
CA GLU A 175 0.41 -8.62 16.11
C GLU A 175 1.66 -8.44 15.24
N ASP A 176 2.81 -8.21 15.86
CA ASP A 176 4.08 -8.05 15.15
C ASP A 176 4.41 -9.21 14.22
N ALA A 177 4.09 -10.45 14.64
CA ALA A 177 4.36 -11.62 13.83
C ALA A 177 3.46 -11.69 12.60
N VAL A 178 2.18 -11.33 12.74
CA VAL A 178 1.24 -11.24 11.61
C VAL A 178 1.62 -10.11 10.68
N ALA A 179 1.85 -8.90 11.21
CA ALA A 179 2.22 -7.72 10.43
C ALA A 179 3.48 -7.97 9.58
N ASN A 180 4.54 -8.53 10.18
CA ASN A 180 5.78 -8.85 9.47
C ASN A 180 5.55 -9.93 8.38
N ALA A 181 4.76 -10.96 8.67
CA ALA A 181 4.46 -12.01 7.69
C ALA A 181 3.66 -11.47 6.50
N ILE A 182 2.72 -10.56 6.72
CA ILE A 182 2.00 -9.86 5.65
C ILE A 182 2.94 -8.95 4.87
N PHE A 183 3.78 -8.18 5.55
CA PHE A 183 4.76 -7.30 4.91
C PHE A 183 5.69 -8.07 3.96
N ASP A 184 6.20 -9.23 4.37
CA ASP A 184 7.04 -10.10 3.54
C ASP A 184 6.32 -10.58 2.26
N LEU A 185 5.00 -10.76 2.34
CA LEU A 185 4.16 -11.06 1.16
C LEU A 185 3.90 -9.82 0.30
N CYS A 186 3.79 -8.64 0.91
CA CYS A 186 3.58 -7.37 0.21
C CYS A 186 4.82 -6.92 -0.59
N LEU A 187 6.02 -7.05 -0.01
CA LEU A 187 7.27 -6.54 -0.58
C LEU A 187 7.53 -6.96 -2.05
N PRO A 188 7.44 -8.24 -2.45
CA PRO A 188 7.66 -8.65 -3.84
C PRO A 188 6.59 -8.16 -4.83
N ARG A 189 5.43 -7.68 -4.33
CA ARG A 189 4.32 -7.15 -5.15
C ARG A 189 4.41 -5.65 -5.36
N PHE A 190 5.25 -4.96 -4.58
CA PHE A 190 5.40 -3.51 -4.61
C PHE A 190 5.92 -2.98 -5.95
N GLN A 191 7.09 -3.46 -6.39
CA GLN A 191 7.72 -2.96 -7.62
C GLN A 191 6.85 -3.18 -8.87
N PRO A 192 6.20 -4.34 -9.07
CA PRO A 192 5.23 -4.53 -10.15
C PRO A 192 4.09 -3.50 -10.17
N TYR A 193 3.72 -2.96 -9.00
CA TYR A 193 2.66 -1.96 -8.87
C TYR A 193 3.18 -0.53 -9.08
N VAL A 194 4.17 -0.12 -8.28
CA VAL A 194 4.68 1.26 -8.21
C VAL A 194 5.57 1.60 -9.41
N GLY A 195 6.25 0.60 -9.97
CA GLY A 195 7.20 0.75 -11.08
C GLY A 195 8.66 1.00 -10.65
N ALA A 196 8.91 1.22 -9.36
CA ALA A 196 10.23 1.36 -8.76
C ALA A 196 10.45 0.32 -7.63
N SER A 197 11.71 -0.04 -7.35
CA SER A 197 12.03 -0.86 -6.17
C SER A 197 11.79 -0.09 -4.88
N TYR A 198 11.37 -0.81 -3.84
CA TYR A 198 11.07 -0.24 -2.51
C TYR A 198 12.22 0.62 -1.96
N ASP A 199 13.47 0.14 -2.08
CA ASP A 199 14.66 0.85 -1.56
C ASP A 199 14.98 2.17 -2.26
N THR A 200 14.39 2.44 -3.42
CA THR A 200 14.69 3.60 -4.26
C THR A 200 13.48 4.50 -4.51
N SER A 201 12.29 4.06 -4.12
CA SER A 201 11.05 4.81 -4.34
C SER A 201 10.79 5.82 -3.24
N ALA A 202 10.00 6.84 -3.54
CA ALA A 202 9.45 7.74 -2.52
C ALA A 202 8.24 7.15 -1.76
N TRP A 203 7.82 5.93 -2.10
CA TRP A 203 6.65 5.25 -1.56
C TRP A 203 7.03 4.18 -0.52
N TYR A 204 6.21 4.06 0.51
CA TYR A 204 6.39 3.14 1.63
C TYR A 204 5.21 2.16 1.69
N ILE A 205 5.41 1.02 2.35
CA ILE A 205 4.40 -0.03 2.52
C ILE A 205 3.89 0.06 3.95
N ASN A 206 2.57 0.02 4.10
CA ASN A 206 1.91 -0.33 5.35
C ASN A 206 0.99 -1.53 5.11
N THR A 207 0.55 -2.17 6.19
CA THR A 207 -0.25 -3.40 6.15
C THR A 207 -1.47 -3.27 7.04
N ILE A 208 -2.64 -3.57 6.50
CA ILE A 208 -3.84 -3.89 7.28
C ILE A 208 -3.87 -5.41 7.41
N PHE A 209 -4.05 -5.91 8.63
CA PHE A 209 -3.95 -7.34 8.92
C PHE A 209 -4.98 -7.76 9.98
N PRO A 210 -5.26 -9.07 10.11
CA PRO A 210 -6.30 -9.58 11.01
C PRO A 210 -5.99 -9.30 12.48
N THR A 211 -7.03 -9.00 13.26
CA THR A 211 -6.91 -8.96 14.72
C THR A 211 -6.90 -10.39 15.27
N ARG A 212 -6.62 -10.55 16.57
CA ARG A 212 -6.82 -11.86 17.23
C ARG A 212 -8.27 -12.32 17.13
N GLU A 213 -9.23 -11.40 17.25
CA GLU A 213 -10.65 -11.72 17.20
C GLU A 213 -11.05 -12.26 15.82
N SER A 214 -10.73 -11.55 14.73
CA SER A 214 -11.05 -12.05 13.38
C SER A 214 -10.29 -13.34 13.05
N TRP A 215 -9.06 -13.47 13.54
CA TRP A 215 -8.26 -14.69 13.38
C TRP A 215 -8.93 -15.91 14.02
N GLU A 216 -9.41 -15.78 15.25
CA GLU A 216 -9.95 -16.90 16.05
C GLU A 216 -11.43 -17.18 15.74
N GLU A 217 -12.22 -16.15 15.43
CA GLU A 217 -13.68 -16.28 15.25
C GLU A 217 -14.09 -16.46 13.79
N ALA A 218 -13.35 -15.85 12.84
CA ALA A 218 -13.69 -15.84 11.43
C ALA A 218 -12.66 -16.56 10.54
N ASP A 219 -11.61 -17.13 11.13
CA ASP A 219 -10.49 -17.74 10.42
C ASP A 219 -9.81 -16.75 9.43
N ASP A 220 -9.82 -15.47 9.78
CA ASP A 220 -9.26 -14.41 8.93
C ASP A 220 -7.74 -14.52 8.85
N ARG A 221 -7.23 -14.65 7.63
CA ARG A 221 -5.82 -14.78 7.26
C ARG A 221 -5.43 -13.82 6.14
N GLU A 222 -6.33 -12.91 5.78
CA GLU A 222 -6.11 -11.96 4.69
C GLU A 222 -5.38 -10.72 5.21
N GLY A 223 -4.46 -10.19 4.43
CA GLY A 223 -3.84 -8.90 4.68
C GLY A 223 -3.91 -8.02 3.45
N THR A 224 -4.08 -6.73 3.68
CA THR A 224 -4.17 -5.71 2.65
C THR A 224 -2.91 -4.85 2.69
N CYS A 225 -2.18 -4.84 1.58
CA CYS A 225 -0.97 -4.06 1.40
C CYS A 225 -1.35 -2.68 0.85
N VAL A 226 -1.01 -1.62 1.58
CA VAL A 226 -1.23 -0.23 1.15
C VAL A 226 0.10 0.48 0.94
N VAL A 227 0.14 1.41 -0.02
CA VAL A 227 1.27 2.32 -0.19
C VAL A 227 0.92 3.71 0.30
N TYR A 228 1.92 4.45 0.73
CA TYR A 228 1.80 5.85 1.13
C TYR A 228 3.12 6.59 0.92
N GLN A 229 3.10 7.93 0.95
CA GLN A 229 4.33 8.74 1.03
C GLN A 229 4.49 9.28 2.45
N PRO A 230 5.64 9.07 3.11
CA PRO A 230 5.91 9.66 4.41
C PRO A 230 6.19 11.15 4.27
N GLY A 231 5.64 11.91 5.19
CA GLY A 231 5.82 13.34 5.34
C GLY A 231 6.84 13.68 6.42
N ILE A 232 6.68 14.87 6.99
CA ILE A 232 7.49 15.28 8.13
C ILE A 232 7.07 14.47 9.35
N ASN A 233 8.03 13.87 10.05
CA ASN A 233 7.83 12.93 11.17
C ASN A 233 7.20 11.58 10.76
N ASP A 234 7.38 11.15 9.52
CA ASP A 234 6.91 9.85 9.00
C ASP A 234 5.37 9.70 8.89
N GLU A 235 4.61 10.77 9.17
CA GLU A 235 3.16 10.84 8.97
C GLU A 235 2.80 10.84 7.47
N PRO A 236 1.81 10.07 7.01
CA PRO A 236 1.47 10.06 5.59
C PRO A 236 1.01 11.41 5.06
N VAL A 237 1.52 11.77 3.89
CA VAL A 237 1.14 12.99 3.18
C VAL A 237 -0.17 12.76 2.44
N THR A 238 -1.06 13.74 2.46
CA THR A 238 -2.25 13.77 1.60
C THR A 238 -1.86 14.13 0.16
N LEU A 239 -2.23 13.29 -0.79
CA LEU A 239 -1.89 13.39 -2.20
C LEU A 239 -3.16 13.24 -3.06
N SER A 240 -3.07 13.63 -4.33
CA SER A 240 -3.98 13.13 -5.36
C SER A 240 -3.20 12.41 -6.45
N GLY A 241 -3.85 11.46 -7.11
CA GLY A 241 -3.26 10.57 -8.12
C GLY A 241 -3.20 9.12 -7.66
N THR A 242 -2.33 8.34 -8.29
CA THR A 242 -2.09 6.94 -7.94
C THR A 242 -0.59 6.70 -7.89
N ALA A 243 -0.15 5.84 -6.98
CA ALA A 243 1.21 5.34 -6.92
C ALA A 243 1.53 4.38 -8.08
N ARG A 244 0.51 3.83 -8.74
CA ARG A 244 0.68 2.88 -9.85
C ARG A 244 1.52 3.50 -10.97
N ALA A 245 2.64 2.84 -11.28
CA ALA A 245 3.59 3.27 -12.30
C ALA A 245 4.07 4.74 -12.15
N SER A 246 4.09 5.27 -10.92
CA SER A 246 4.53 6.64 -10.64
C SER A 246 6.04 6.82 -10.83
N ASN A 247 6.84 5.76 -10.65
CA ASN A 247 8.31 5.75 -10.83
C ASN A 247 9.06 6.88 -10.10
N ILE A 248 8.50 7.41 -9.00
CA ILE A 248 9.11 8.47 -8.18
C ILE A 248 9.83 7.94 -6.95
#